data_AF-A0A1Q8VPN0-F1
#
_entry.id   AF-A0A1Q8VPN0-F1
#
_cell.length_a   1.000
_cell.length_b   1.000
_cell.length_c   1.000
_cell.angle_alpha   90.00
_cell.angle_beta   90.00
_cell.angle_gamma   90.00
#
_symmetry.space_group_name_H-M   'P 1'
#
loop_
_entity.id
_entity.type
_entity.pdbx_description
1 polymer ?
#
loop_
_entity_poly.entity_id
_entity_poly.type
_entity_poly.pdbx_seq_one_letter_code
_entity_poly.pdbx_strand_id
1 'polypeptide(L)'
;MVDAGVQETLFFPLLGRARAARSWPSCFQDSWSERLVSMVSALRPGVQDMDMGEMPAAIYALRHLAAVTEIRRYLDARPEAAVVDLG
;
A
#
# COMPACT_ATOMS: atom_id res chain seq x y z
N MET A 1 21.97 5.81 -4.25
CA MET A 1 21.52 4.47 -4.69
C MET A 1 20.59 3.96 -3.62
N VAL A 2 19.31 3.73 -3.94
CA VAL A 2 18.42 3.00 -3.02
C VAL A 2 18.94 1.56 -3.00
N ASP A 3 19.24 1.05 -1.82
CA ASP A 3 19.71 -0.33 -1.65
C ASP A 3 18.65 -1.32 -2.18
N ALA A 4 19.10 -2.38 -2.85
CA ALA A 4 18.20 -3.34 -3.48
C ALA A 4 17.27 -4.02 -2.45
N GLY A 5 17.75 -4.22 -1.22
CA GLY A 5 16.95 -4.74 -0.11
C GLY A 5 15.85 -3.78 0.34
N VAL A 6 16.11 -2.46 0.36
CA VAL A 6 15.10 -1.44 0.68
C VAL A 6 13.97 -1.47 -0.36
N GLN A 7 14.29 -1.64 -1.65
CA GLN A 7 13.28 -1.73 -2.71
C GLN A 7 12.41 -2.99 -2.60
N GLU A 8 12.97 -4.11 -2.15
CA GLU A 8 12.19 -5.35 -1.98
C GLU A 8 11.17 -5.26 -0.86
N THR A 9 11.52 -4.59 0.24
CA THR A 9 10.58 -4.44 1.36
C THR A 9 9.33 -3.62 1.00
N LEU A 10 9.40 -2.78 -0.03
CA LEU A 10 8.25 -2.00 -0.52
C LEU A 10 7.18 -2.86 -1.20
N PHE A 11 7.51 -4.08 -1.66
CA PHE A 11 6.51 -4.96 -2.27
C PHE A 11 5.57 -5.57 -1.24
N PHE A 12 6.01 -5.82 0.00
CA PHE A 12 5.13 -6.38 1.04
C PHE A 12 3.89 -5.52 1.32
N PRO A 13 4.01 -4.20 1.63
CA PRO A 13 2.84 -3.36 1.83
C PRO A 13 2.03 -3.18 0.55
N LEU A 14 2.66 -3.10 -0.62
CA LEU A 14 1.97 -2.96 -1.90
C LEU A 14 1.09 -4.18 -2.22
N LEU A 15 1.66 -5.38 -2.12
CA LEU A 15 0.97 -6.65 -2.33
C LEU A 15 -0.14 -6.85 -1.29
N GLY A 16 0.16 -6.56 -0.02
CA GLY A 16 -0.81 -6.65 1.07
C GLY A 16 -2.03 -5.75 0.85
N ARG A 17 -1.83 -4.48 0.47
CA ARG A 17 -2.91 -3.55 0.15
C ARG A 17 -3.75 -4.01 -1.04
N ALA A 18 -3.11 -4.46 -2.12
CA ALA A 18 -3.80 -4.97 -3.28
C ALA A 18 -4.63 -6.23 -2.97
N ARG A 19 -4.08 -7.15 -2.16
CA ARG A 19 -4.82 -8.34 -1.69
C ARG A 19 -6.03 -7.93 -0.86
N ALA A 20 -5.84 -7.05 0.12
CA ALA A 20 -6.91 -6.62 1.01
C ALA A 20 -8.05 -5.92 0.26
N ALA A 21 -7.74 -5.11 -0.77
CA ALA A 21 -8.75 -4.49 -1.63
C ALA A 21 -9.60 -5.53 -2.39
N ARG A 22 -8.99 -6.64 -2.83
CA ARG A 22 -9.71 -7.76 -3.46
C ARG A 22 -10.51 -8.61 -2.48
N SER A 23 -9.93 -8.91 -1.31
CA SER A 23 -10.52 -9.80 -0.30
C SER A 23 -11.64 -9.13 0.48
N TRP A 24 -11.53 -7.83 0.77
CA TRP A 24 -12.48 -7.07 1.57
C TRP A 24 -12.80 -5.70 0.94
N PRO A 25 -13.44 -5.66 -0.24
CA PRO A 25 -13.67 -4.42 -1.00
C PRO A 25 -14.63 -3.43 -0.30
N SER A 26 -15.44 -3.91 0.65
CA SER A 26 -16.27 -3.06 1.51
C SER A 26 -15.46 -2.36 2.61
N CYS A 27 -14.28 -2.88 2.96
CA CYS A 27 -13.40 -2.34 4.00
C CYS A 27 -12.25 -1.53 3.41
N PHE A 28 -11.68 -1.97 2.28
CA PHE A 28 -10.50 -1.36 1.68
C PHE A 28 -10.75 -1.07 0.20
N GLN A 29 -10.59 0.19 -0.20
CA GLN A 29 -10.74 0.65 -1.58
C GLN A 29 -9.41 1.22 -2.07
N ASP A 30 -8.64 0.40 -2.79
CA ASP A 30 -7.27 0.71 -3.18
C ASP A 30 -6.95 0.22 -4.60
N SER A 31 -7.68 0.75 -5.57
CA SER A 31 -7.52 0.42 -6.99
C SER A 31 -6.14 0.77 -7.53
N TRP A 32 -5.44 1.69 -6.87
CA TRP A 32 -4.07 2.05 -7.22
C TRP A 32 -3.09 0.91 -6.92
N SER A 33 -3.18 0.32 -5.73
CA SER A 33 -2.35 -0.83 -5.36
C SER A 33 -2.64 -2.03 -6.25
N GLU A 34 -3.91 -2.31 -6.56
CA GLU A 34 -4.27 -3.38 -7.49
C GLU A 34 -3.64 -3.19 -8.88
N ARG A 35 -3.71 -1.97 -9.42
CA ARG A 35 -3.11 -1.63 -10.71
C ARG A 35 -1.58 -1.76 -10.67
N LEU A 36 -0.94 -1.22 -9.65
CA LEU A 36 0.52 -1.28 -9.51
C LEU A 36 1.00 -2.73 -9.36
N VAL A 37 0.31 -3.56 -8.58
CA VAL A 37 0.67 -4.99 -8.46
C VAL A 37 0.54 -5.71 -9.80
N SER A 38 -0.48 -5.39 -10.59
CA SER A 38 -0.63 -5.94 -11.95
C SER A 38 0.57 -5.55 -12.84
N MET A 39 0.98 -4.28 -12.82
CA MET A 39 2.15 -3.81 -13.56
C MET A 39 3.47 -4.46 -13.08
N VAL A 40 3.69 -4.51 -11.77
CA VAL A 40 4.90 -5.09 -11.18
C VAL A 40 4.99 -6.59 -11.47
N SER A 41 3.87 -7.32 -11.38
CA SER A 41 3.83 -8.75 -11.70
C SER A 41 4.23 -9.05 -13.15
N ALA A 42 3.92 -8.14 -14.08
CA ALA A 42 4.33 -8.28 -15.48
C ALA A 42 5.84 -8.02 -15.70
N LEU A 43 6.45 -7.18 -14.86
CA LEU A 43 7.86 -6.77 -15.00
C LEU A 43 8.82 -7.60 -14.15
N ARG A 44 8.33 -8.20 -13.05
CA ARG A 44 9.12 -8.94 -12.07
C ARG A 44 8.47 -10.31 -11.78
N PRO A 45 8.84 -11.34 -12.55
CA PRO A 45 8.44 -12.72 -12.24
C PRO A 45 8.82 -13.10 -10.80
N GLY A 46 7.95 -13.84 -10.12
CA GLY A 46 8.16 -14.27 -8.72
C GLY A 46 7.76 -13.23 -7.66
N VAL A 47 7.36 -12.00 -8.02
CA VAL A 47 6.90 -11.01 -7.02
C VAL A 47 5.65 -11.47 -6.26
N GLN A 48 4.83 -12.35 -6.86
CA GLN A 48 3.65 -12.91 -6.21
C GLN A 48 4.01 -13.83 -5.04
N ASP A 49 5.21 -14.41 -5.03
CA ASP A 49 5.68 -15.27 -3.93
C ASP A 49 5.96 -14.45 -2.64
N MET A 50 5.98 -13.12 -2.76
CA MET A 50 6.09 -12.20 -1.63
C MET A 50 4.74 -11.86 -0.99
N ASP A 51 3.60 -12.39 -1.50
CA ASP A 51 2.30 -12.27 -0.83
C ASP A 51 2.34 -13.04 0.50
N MET A 52 2.19 -12.32 1.61
CA MET A 52 2.29 -12.87 2.96
C MET A 52 0.94 -13.39 3.51
N GLY A 53 -0.11 -13.44 2.69
CA GLY A 53 -1.43 -13.92 3.07
C GLY A 53 -2.32 -12.87 3.75
N GLU A 54 -3.44 -13.34 4.32
CA GLU A 54 -4.55 -12.46 4.72
C GLU A 54 -4.24 -11.58 5.92
N MET A 55 -3.62 -12.13 6.97
CA MET A 55 -3.36 -11.35 8.19
C MET A 55 -2.41 -10.17 7.90
N PRO A 56 -1.22 -10.38 7.29
CA PRO A 56 -0.35 -9.25 6.93
C PRO A 56 -1.00 -8.28 5.94
N ALA A 57 -1.80 -8.78 4.98
CA ALA A 57 -2.55 -7.92 4.07
C ALA A 57 -3.51 -6.99 4.81
N ALA A 58 -4.25 -7.50 5.79
CA ALA A 58 -5.12 -6.68 6.63
C ALA A 58 -4.33 -5.63 7.42
N ILE A 59 -3.17 -5.98 7.98
CA ILE A 59 -2.30 -5.02 8.69
C ILE A 59 -1.84 -3.90 7.75
N TYR A 60 -1.33 -4.23 6.57
CA TYR A 60 -0.83 -3.23 5.62
C TYR A 60 -1.95 -2.33 5.10
N ALA A 61 -3.13 -2.88 4.86
CA ALA A 61 -4.30 -2.12 4.45
C ALA A 61 -4.82 -1.18 5.56
N LEU A 62 -4.89 -1.66 6.81
CA LEU A 62 -5.24 -0.85 7.98
C LEU A 62 -4.23 0.27 8.21
N ARG A 63 -2.93 -0.02 8.11
CA ARG A 63 -1.87 0.99 8.23
C ARG A 63 -2.03 2.09 7.19
N HIS A 64 -2.29 1.71 5.93
CA HIS A 64 -2.51 2.68 4.86
C HIS A 64 -3.78 3.51 5.09
N LEU A 65 -4.89 2.86 5.43
CA LEU A 65 -6.16 3.52 5.70
C LEU A 65 -6.04 4.52 6.86
N ALA A 66 -5.39 4.13 7.95
CA ALA A 66 -5.13 5.01 9.09
C ALA A 66 -4.32 6.25 8.66
N ALA A 67 -3.22 6.07 7.93
CA ALA A 67 -2.40 7.17 7.45
C ALA A 67 -3.20 8.15 6.56
N VAL A 68 -3.94 7.65 5.57
CA VAL A 68 -4.75 8.48 4.67
C VAL A 68 -5.87 9.19 5.42
N THR A 69 -6.49 8.52 6.39
CA THR A 69 -7.55 9.12 7.23
C THR A 69 -7.00 10.29 8.03
N GLU A 70 -5.84 10.11 8.65
CA GLU A 70 -5.18 11.15 9.44
C GLU A 70 -4.70 12.32 8.57
N ILE A 71 -4.14 12.04 7.39
CA ILE A 71 -3.74 13.05 6.42
C ILE A 71 -4.94 13.90 5.98
N ARG A 72 -6.05 13.27 5.61
CA ARG A 72 -7.28 13.96 5.20
C ARG A 72 -7.82 14.83 6.33
N ARG A 73 -7.96 14.26 7.53
CA ARG A 73 -8.41 14.99 8.72
C ARG A 73 -7.51 16.20 9.02
N TYR A 74 -6.20 16.06 8.86
CA TYR A 74 -5.26 17.15 9.10
C TYR A 74 -5.40 18.27 8.07
N LEU A 75 -5.51 17.93 6.79
CA LEU A 75 -5.68 18.89 5.69
C LEU A 75 -7.04 19.58 5.73
N ASP A 76 -8.10 18.88 6.13
CA ASP A 76 -9.43 19.47 6.33
C ASP A 76 -9.39 20.57 7.40
N ALA A 77 -8.60 20.37 8.47
CA ALA A 77 -8.41 21.35 9.52
C ALA A 77 -7.38 22.44 9.18
N ARG A 78 -6.48 22.19 8.21
CA ARG A 78 -5.38 23.08 7.82
C ARG A 78 -5.14 23.04 6.30
N PRO A 79 -5.99 23.73 5.51
CA PRO A 79 -5.94 23.63 4.05
C PRO A 79 -4.64 24.14 3.41
N GLU A 80 -3.91 25.04 4.08
CA GLU A 80 -2.64 25.59 3.59
C GLU A 80 -1.42 24.74 4.00
N ALA A 81 -1.61 23.68 4.77
CA ALA A 81 -0.50 22.84 5.21
C ALA A 81 -0.02 21.90 4.10
N ALA A 82 1.29 21.59 4.13
CA ALA A 82 1.89 20.57 3.28
C ALA A 82 2.02 19.25 4.04
N VAL A 83 1.89 18.14 3.30
CA VAL A 83 2.12 16.78 3.80
C VAL A 83 3.36 16.22 3.12
N VAL A 84 4.27 15.68 3.91
CA VAL A 84 5.53 15.08 3.43
C VAL A 84 5.52 13.60 3.81
N ASP A 85 5.59 12.72 2.81
CA ASP A 85 5.79 11.28 2.97
C ASP A 85 7.30 10.97 2.96
N LEU A 86 7.83 10.38 4.02
CA LEU A 86 9.28 10.26 4.27
C LEU A 86 9.90 8.92 3.84
N GLY A 87 9.12 8.00 3.26
CA GLY A 87 9.63 6.71 2.77
C GLY A 87 10.03 5.76 3.87
#